data_AF-A0A959FJ86-F1
#
_entry.id   AF-A0A959FJ86-F1
#
_cell.length_a   1.000
_cell.length_b   1.000
_cell.length_c   1.000
_cell.angle_alpha   90.00
_cell.angle_beta   90.00
_cell.angle_gamma   90.00
#
_symmetry.space_group_name_H-M   'P 1'
#
loop_
_entity.id
_entity.type
_entity.pdbx_description
1 polymer ?
#
loop_
_entity_poly.entity_id
_entity_poly.type
_entity_poly.pdbx_seq_one_letter_code
_entity_poly.pdbx_strand_id
1 'polypeptide(L)'
;MATISTVYTDSKKHYEILDGLRGVAAILVVAFHVFEIFSGGDHVKQLINHGYLAVDFFFALSGFVIGHAYDDRWGTMSLKSFFKRRLIRLHPMIIMGMTIGAVLFYFGASASLFPRISETAVWQLLLTLLVGYVMLPVPPSLEIRGWTEMYPLNGPAWSLFFEYIANIFYALFLRKASVRVLAVLVAISAAALVHLAVFGGHGDVIGGWALDGAQLHVGFVRLLYPFLAGLLLSR
;
A
#
# COMPACT_ATOMS: atom_id res chain seq x y z
N MET A 1 10.14 -34.60 26.63
CA MET A 1 10.48 -33.41 25.81
C MET A 1 9.26 -32.49 25.84
N ALA A 2 9.29 -31.42 26.64
CA ALA A 2 8.15 -30.52 26.77
C ALA A 2 8.13 -29.55 25.58
N THR A 3 7.10 -29.67 24.73
CA THR A 3 6.78 -28.73 23.67
C THR A 3 6.37 -27.40 24.31
N ILE A 4 7.27 -26.41 24.28
CA ILE A 4 6.95 -25.03 24.63
C ILE A 4 6.08 -24.47 23.49
N SER A 5 4.78 -24.67 23.63
CA SER A 5 3.78 -23.97 22.83
C SER A 5 3.80 -22.49 23.24
N THR A 6 4.54 -21.66 22.50
CA THR A 6 4.41 -20.19 22.62
C THR A 6 3.16 -19.74 21.85
N VAL A 7 2.01 -20.30 22.20
CA VAL A 7 0.71 -19.75 21.77
C VAL A 7 0.51 -18.50 22.59
N TYR A 8 0.92 -17.36 22.01
CA TYR A 8 0.42 -16.07 22.44
C TYR A 8 -1.11 -16.14 22.34
N THR A 9 -1.79 -16.23 23.47
CA THR A 9 -3.25 -16.07 23.54
C THR A 9 -3.59 -14.71 22.96
N ASP A 10 -4.42 -14.67 21.92
CA ASP A 10 -4.83 -13.43 21.29
C ASP A 10 -5.86 -12.72 22.19
N SER A 11 -5.35 -12.02 23.19
CA SER A 11 -6.16 -11.44 24.27
C SER A 11 -6.79 -10.10 23.91
N LYS A 12 -6.56 -9.58 22.70
CA LYS A 12 -7.15 -8.32 22.24
C LYS A 12 -8.40 -8.60 21.42
N LYS A 13 -9.42 -7.76 21.61
CA LYS A 13 -10.69 -7.88 20.90
C LYS A 13 -10.45 -7.77 19.40
N HIS A 14 -10.73 -8.85 18.68
CA HIS A 14 -10.77 -8.82 17.22
C HIS A 14 -11.98 -8.00 16.77
N TYR A 15 -11.78 -7.04 15.87
CA TYR A 15 -12.85 -6.18 15.39
C TYR A 15 -13.37 -6.71 14.05
N GLU A 16 -14.37 -7.60 14.09
CA GLU A 16 -14.99 -8.18 12.88
C GLU A 16 -15.54 -7.10 11.92
N ILE A 17 -16.05 -6.00 12.46
CA ILE A 17 -16.53 -4.86 11.67
C ILE A 17 -15.39 -4.24 10.85
N LEU A 18 -14.17 -4.16 11.39
CA LEU A 18 -13.02 -3.62 10.66
C LEU A 18 -12.63 -4.55 9.49
N ASP A 19 -12.79 -5.86 9.65
CA ASP A 19 -12.60 -6.79 8.53
C ASP A 19 -13.70 -6.68 7.48
N GLY A 20 -14.95 -6.50 7.91
CA GLY A 20 -16.06 -6.20 6.99
C GLY A 20 -15.81 -4.91 6.18
N LEU A 21 -15.37 -3.84 6.84
CA LEU A 21 -15.04 -2.57 6.18
C LEU A 21 -13.85 -2.71 5.22
N ARG A 22 -12.84 -3.52 5.55
CA ARG A 22 -11.75 -3.85 4.62
C ARG A 22 -12.26 -4.56 3.37
N GLY A 23 -13.19 -5.51 3.52
CA GLY A 23 -13.83 -6.19 2.40
C GLY A 23 -14.56 -5.23 1.47
N VAL A 24 -15.37 -4.33 2.04
CA VAL A 24 -16.06 -3.29 1.27
C VAL A 24 -15.06 -2.37 0.55
N ALA A 25 -14.02 -1.90 1.25
CA ALA A 25 -12.98 -1.07 0.65
C ALA A 25 -12.25 -1.79 -0.49
N ALA A 26 -11.96 -3.08 -0.36
CA ALA A 26 -11.32 -3.87 -1.41
C ALA A 26 -12.21 -4.00 -2.65
N ILE A 27 -13.52 -4.23 -2.48
CA ILE A 27 -14.49 -4.27 -3.57
C ILE A 27 -14.56 -2.91 -4.28
N LEU A 28 -14.55 -1.81 -3.53
CA LEU A 28 -14.52 -0.46 -4.10
C LEU A 28 -13.27 -0.21 -4.94
N VAL A 29 -12.09 -0.68 -4.52
CA VAL A 29 -10.84 -0.58 -5.31
C VAL A 29 -10.94 -1.37 -6.61
N VAL A 30 -11.45 -2.61 -6.56
CA VAL A 30 -11.64 -3.43 -7.77
C VAL A 30 -12.63 -2.75 -8.72
N ALA A 31 -13.77 -2.30 -8.20
CA ALA A 31 -14.79 -1.64 -9.00
C ALA A 31 -14.27 -0.32 -9.60
N PHE A 32 -13.51 0.48 -8.85
CA PHE A 32 -12.82 1.67 -9.35
C PHE A 32 -11.99 1.36 -10.60
N HIS A 33 -11.07 0.39 -10.53
CA HIS A 33 -10.19 0.06 -11.66
C HIS A 33 -10.94 -0.57 -12.84
N VAL A 34 -11.99 -1.36 -12.58
CA VAL A 34 -12.81 -1.91 -13.67
C VAL A 34 -13.51 -0.78 -14.43
N PHE A 35 -14.14 0.17 -13.72
CA PHE A 35 -14.85 1.28 -14.37
C PHE A 35 -13.91 2.34 -14.97
N GLU A 36 -12.72 2.52 -14.42
CA GLU A 36 -11.66 3.40 -14.94
C GLU A 36 -11.27 3.05 -16.37
N ILE A 37 -11.15 1.76 -16.71
CA ILE A 37 -10.82 1.31 -18.07
C ILE A 37 -11.85 1.79 -19.10
N PHE A 38 -13.12 1.89 -18.71
CA PHE A 38 -14.22 2.30 -19.59
C PHE A 38 -14.45 3.83 -19.59
N SER A 39 -13.76 4.59 -18.75
CA SER A 39 -13.90 6.05 -18.69
C SER A 39 -13.07 6.77 -19.74
N GLY A 40 -12.07 6.10 -20.33
CA GLY A 40 -11.13 6.70 -21.29
C GLY A 40 -10.29 7.81 -20.66
N GLY A 41 -10.06 7.75 -19.34
CA GLY A 41 -9.35 8.79 -18.58
C GLY A 41 -10.22 9.99 -18.21
N ASP A 42 -11.52 9.97 -18.55
CA ASP A 42 -12.45 11.03 -18.21
C ASP A 42 -13.09 10.77 -16.84
N HIS A 43 -12.61 11.49 -15.83
CA HIS A 43 -13.07 11.38 -14.45
C HIS A 43 -14.57 11.66 -14.29
N VAL A 44 -15.19 12.43 -15.19
CA VAL A 44 -16.63 12.72 -15.13
C VAL A 44 -17.48 11.53 -15.58
N LYS A 45 -16.93 10.69 -16.47
CA LYS A 45 -17.60 9.46 -16.95
C LYS A 45 -17.39 8.26 -16.03
N GLN A 46 -16.41 8.34 -15.13
CA GLN A 46 -16.10 7.26 -14.22
C GLN A 46 -17.14 7.15 -13.10
N LEU A 47 -17.91 6.06 -13.10
CA LEU A 47 -19.00 5.84 -12.14
C LEU A 47 -18.52 5.85 -10.69
N ILE A 48 -17.38 5.22 -10.42
CA ILE A 48 -16.72 5.20 -9.11
C ILE A 48 -15.42 5.98 -9.24
N ASN A 49 -15.52 7.31 -9.23
CA ASN A 49 -14.36 8.19 -9.40
C ASN A 49 -13.52 8.32 -8.11
N HIS A 50 -14.14 8.33 -6.94
CA HIS A 50 -13.40 8.51 -5.67
C HIS A 50 -12.95 7.19 -5.02
N GLY A 51 -13.05 6.07 -5.73
CA GLY A 51 -12.71 4.75 -5.18
C GLY A 51 -11.24 4.60 -4.81
N TYR A 52 -10.34 5.40 -5.39
CA TYR A 52 -8.92 5.44 -5.02
C TYR A 52 -8.69 5.82 -3.55
N LEU A 53 -9.63 6.53 -2.90
CA LEU A 53 -9.55 6.92 -1.47
C LEU A 53 -9.67 5.72 -0.51
N ALA A 54 -10.13 4.57 -1.00
CA ALA A 54 -10.15 3.34 -0.20
C ALA A 54 -8.73 2.94 0.23
N VAL A 55 -7.69 3.32 -0.52
CA VAL A 55 -6.28 3.09 -0.14
C VAL A 55 -5.91 3.89 1.11
N ASP A 56 -6.32 5.15 1.21
CA ASP A 56 -6.11 5.99 2.39
C ASP A 56 -6.80 5.40 3.63
N PHE A 57 -8.00 4.83 3.45
CA PHE A 57 -8.67 4.05 4.49
C PHE A 57 -7.85 2.83 4.93
N PHE A 58 -7.26 2.08 4.00
CA PHE A 58 -6.36 0.97 4.34
C PHE A 58 -5.14 1.43 5.14
N PHE A 59 -4.53 2.58 4.79
CA PHE A 59 -3.43 3.15 5.56
C PHE A 59 -3.86 3.56 6.97
N ALA A 60 -5.05 4.14 7.14
CA ALA A 60 -5.59 4.46 8.46
C ALA A 60 -5.80 3.22 9.32
N LEU A 61 -6.41 2.18 8.74
CA LEU A 61 -6.56 0.90 9.42
C LEU A 61 -5.22 0.24 9.74
N SER A 62 -4.22 0.42 8.89
CA SER A 62 -2.88 -0.10 9.14
C SER A 62 -2.26 0.53 10.38
N GLY A 63 -2.27 1.87 10.46
CA GLY A 63 -1.81 2.62 11.63
C GLY A 63 -2.55 2.23 12.91
N PHE A 64 -3.87 2.11 12.83
CA PHE A 64 -4.69 1.71 13.98
C PHE A 64 -4.37 0.29 14.44
N VAL A 65 -4.40 -0.68 13.54
CA VAL A 65 -4.18 -2.09 13.88
C VAL A 65 -2.75 -2.34 14.33
N ILE A 66 -1.76 -1.63 13.79
CA ILE A 66 -0.38 -1.84 14.21
C ILE A 66 -0.12 -1.32 15.63
N GLY A 67 -0.62 -0.12 15.96
CA GLY A 67 -0.55 0.40 17.33
C GLY A 67 -1.31 -0.49 18.30
N HIS A 68 -2.57 -0.80 17.97
CA HIS A 68 -3.41 -1.66 18.79
C HIS A 68 -2.80 -3.05 19.01
N ALA A 69 -2.24 -3.69 17.99
CA ALA A 69 -1.75 -5.06 18.11
C ALA A 69 -0.36 -5.17 18.77
N TYR A 70 0.50 -4.15 18.68
CA TYR A 70 1.92 -4.29 19.01
C TYR A 70 2.46 -3.35 20.09
N ASP A 71 1.83 -2.20 20.40
CA ASP A 71 2.41 -1.22 21.35
C ASP A 71 2.73 -1.82 22.73
N ASP A 72 1.85 -2.68 23.27
CA ASP A 72 2.07 -3.32 24.58
C ASP A 72 3.00 -4.55 24.54
N ARG A 73 3.30 -5.06 23.33
CA ARG A 73 4.04 -6.32 23.16
C ARG A 73 5.55 -6.12 23.10
N TRP A 74 6.02 -4.87 22.98
CA TRP A 74 7.45 -4.56 22.84
C TRP A 74 8.32 -4.95 24.04
N GLY A 75 7.74 -5.12 25.24
CA GLY A 75 8.46 -5.64 26.41
C GLY A 75 8.88 -7.11 26.28
N THR A 76 8.20 -7.90 25.43
CA THR A 76 8.51 -9.33 25.20
C THR A 76 8.88 -9.63 23.75
N MET A 77 8.72 -8.67 22.83
CA MET A 77 8.91 -8.84 21.39
C MET A 77 10.12 -8.05 20.87
N SER A 78 11.02 -8.73 20.17
CA SER A 78 12.15 -8.10 19.48
C SER A 78 11.75 -7.54 18.10
N LEU A 79 12.57 -6.63 17.56
CA LEU A 79 12.42 -6.12 16.18
C LEU A 79 12.38 -7.24 15.14
N LYS A 80 13.23 -8.26 15.28
CA LYS A 80 13.25 -9.43 14.39
C LYS A 80 11.92 -10.18 14.41
N SER A 81 11.33 -10.38 15.60
CA SER A 81 10.04 -11.04 15.76
C SER A 81 8.91 -10.22 15.13
N PHE A 82 8.92 -8.90 15.32
CA PHE A 82 7.97 -8.00 14.67
C PHE A 82 8.06 -8.08 13.14
N PHE A 83 9.24 -7.88 12.55
CA PHE A 83 9.41 -7.91 11.09
C PHE A 83 9.07 -9.26 10.49
N LYS A 84 9.39 -10.37 11.17
CA LYS A 84 8.98 -11.71 10.75
C LYS A 84 7.45 -11.84 10.68
N ARG A 85 6.71 -11.31 11.66
CA ARG A 85 5.24 -11.33 11.66
C ARG A 85 4.67 -10.48 10.53
N ARG A 86 5.24 -9.31 10.27
CA ARG A 86 4.83 -8.45 9.14
C ARG A 86 5.09 -9.12 7.79
N LEU A 87 6.24 -9.76 7.63
CA LEU A 87 6.59 -10.48 6.40
C LEU A 87 5.63 -11.65 6.14
N ILE A 88 5.38 -12.51 7.13
CA ILE A 88 4.45 -13.64 6.98
C ILE A 88 3.03 -13.18 6.65
N ARG A 89 2.63 -11.98 7.11
CA ARG A 89 1.32 -11.41 6.84
C ARG A 89 1.20 -10.81 5.43
N LEU A 90 2.20 -10.04 4.98
CA LEU A 90 2.09 -9.23 3.76
C LEU A 90 2.66 -9.94 2.53
N HIS A 91 3.77 -10.66 2.69
CA HIS A 91 4.54 -11.21 1.56
C HIS A 91 3.82 -12.31 0.78
N PRO A 92 3.02 -13.22 1.38
CA PRO A 92 2.28 -14.23 0.61
C PRO A 92 1.35 -13.61 -0.44
N MET A 93 0.68 -12.50 -0.11
CA MET A 93 -0.20 -11.80 -1.05
C MET A 93 0.57 -11.10 -2.17
N ILE A 94 1.80 -10.66 -1.90
CA ILE A 94 2.68 -10.08 -2.92
C ILE A 94 3.09 -11.14 -3.94
N ILE A 95 3.60 -12.27 -3.46
CA ILE A 95 3.99 -13.38 -4.34
C ILE A 95 2.80 -13.80 -5.21
N MET A 96 1.62 -13.97 -4.61
CA MET A 96 0.41 -14.33 -5.34
C MET A 96 0.04 -13.29 -6.41
N GLY A 97 -0.05 -12.00 -6.05
CA GLY A 97 -0.41 -10.94 -6.99
C GLY A 97 0.58 -10.80 -8.14
N MET A 98 1.89 -10.84 -7.85
CA MET A 98 2.94 -10.79 -8.88
C MET A 98 2.90 -12.01 -9.81
N THR A 99 2.64 -13.20 -9.25
CA THR A 99 2.50 -14.43 -10.05
C THR A 99 1.31 -14.33 -11.00
N ILE A 100 0.15 -13.93 -10.50
CA ILE A 100 -1.07 -13.77 -11.30
C ILE A 100 -0.82 -12.76 -12.42
N GLY A 101 -0.23 -11.60 -12.11
CA GLY A 101 0.08 -10.61 -13.13
C GLY A 101 1.11 -11.08 -14.16
N ALA A 102 2.10 -11.88 -13.77
CA ALA A 102 3.04 -12.49 -14.72
C ALA A 102 2.35 -13.50 -15.65
N VAL A 103 1.48 -14.36 -15.12
CA VAL A 103 0.70 -15.33 -15.89
C VAL A 103 -0.23 -14.63 -16.89
N LEU A 104 -0.83 -13.51 -16.49
CA LEU A 104 -1.76 -12.75 -17.31
C LEU A 104 -1.09 -11.67 -18.18
N PHE A 105 0.22 -11.48 -18.07
CA PHE A 105 0.93 -10.31 -18.61
C PHE A 105 0.65 -10.07 -20.09
N TYR A 106 0.87 -11.07 -20.95
CA TYR A 106 0.70 -10.93 -22.39
C TYR A 106 -0.76 -10.79 -22.84
N PHE A 107 -1.73 -11.17 -22.01
CA PHE A 107 -3.16 -10.94 -22.28
C PHE A 107 -3.57 -9.48 -22.11
N GLY A 108 -2.77 -8.68 -21.40
CA GLY A 108 -3.00 -7.25 -21.22
C GLY A 108 -2.49 -6.37 -22.38
N ALA A 109 -1.94 -6.96 -23.45
CA ALA A 109 -1.36 -6.18 -24.55
C ALA A 109 -2.38 -5.22 -25.17
N SER A 110 -2.05 -3.93 -25.19
CA SER A 110 -2.90 -2.89 -25.77
C SER A 110 -2.03 -1.80 -26.39
N ALA A 111 -2.25 -1.48 -27.66
CA ALA A 111 -1.48 -0.44 -28.35
C ALA A 111 -1.67 0.96 -27.74
N SER A 112 -2.82 1.21 -27.09
CA SER A 112 -3.14 2.51 -26.50
C SER A 112 -2.76 2.64 -25.03
N LEU A 113 -2.90 1.57 -24.24
CA LEU A 113 -2.67 1.60 -22.78
C LEU A 113 -1.34 0.98 -22.37
N PHE A 114 -0.98 -0.17 -22.97
CA PHE A 114 0.18 -0.96 -22.57
C PHE A 114 1.03 -1.37 -23.78
N PRO A 115 1.60 -0.39 -24.51
CA PRO A 115 2.20 -0.63 -25.83
C PRO A 115 3.41 -1.58 -25.76
N ARG A 116 4.15 -1.60 -24.64
CA ARG A 116 5.39 -2.39 -24.53
C ARG A 116 5.17 -3.86 -24.22
N ILE A 117 3.97 -4.29 -23.84
CA ILE A 117 3.71 -5.69 -23.47
C ILE A 117 4.04 -6.64 -24.62
N SER A 118 3.65 -6.29 -25.85
CA SER A 118 3.85 -7.15 -27.03
C SER A 118 5.33 -7.30 -27.44
N GLU A 119 6.16 -6.33 -27.07
CA GLU A 119 7.60 -6.28 -27.39
C GLU A 119 8.47 -6.84 -26.25
N THR A 120 7.88 -7.07 -25.07
CA THR A 120 8.62 -7.48 -23.88
C THR A 120 9.08 -8.93 -23.98
N ALA A 121 10.40 -9.14 -23.93
CA ALA A 121 10.98 -10.47 -23.93
C ALA A 121 10.67 -11.22 -22.62
N VAL A 122 10.51 -12.54 -22.71
CA VAL A 122 10.17 -13.39 -21.55
C VAL A 122 11.16 -13.24 -20.39
N TRP A 123 12.45 -13.06 -20.69
CA TRP A 123 13.46 -12.87 -19.63
C TRP A 123 13.26 -11.55 -18.87
N GLN A 124 12.75 -10.49 -19.51
CA GLN A 124 12.44 -9.23 -18.84
C GLN A 124 11.26 -9.43 -17.89
N LEU A 125 10.22 -10.13 -18.34
CA LEU A 125 9.08 -10.52 -17.51
C LEU A 125 9.54 -11.33 -16.28
N LEU A 126 10.39 -12.35 -16.47
CA LEU A 126 10.93 -13.15 -15.38
C LEU A 126 11.80 -12.33 -14.42
N LEU A 127 12.62 -11.42 -14.92
CA LEU A 127 13.41 -10.52 -14.08
C LEU A 127 12.50 -9.59 -13.26
N THR A 128 11.50 -8.97 -13.89
CA THR A 128 10.52 -8.13 -13.20
C THR A 128 9.73 -8.91 -12.16
N LEU A 129 9.42 -10.19 -12.41
CA LEU A 129 8.79 -11.09 -11.43
C LEU A 129 9.67 -11.30 -10.20
N LEU A 130 10.96 -11.61 -10.40
CA LEU A 130 11.92 -11.79 -9.30
C LEU A 130 12.11 -10.51 -8.49
N VAL A 131 12.23 -9.37 -9.16
CA VAL A 131 12.33 -8.03 -8.53
C VAL A 131 11.05 -7.71 -7.75
N GLY A 132 9.88 -7.99 -8.33
CA GLY A 132 8.57 -7.79 -7.69
C GLY A 132 8.36 -8.68 -6.47
N TYR A 133 8.83 -9.93 -6.49
CA TYR A 133 8.75 -10.83 -5.33
C TYR A 133 9.47 -10.27 -4.10
N VAL A 134 10.60 -9.58 -4.29
CA VAL A 134 11.33 -8.97 -3.17
C VAL A 134 10.87 -7.54 -2.84
N MET A 135 9.76 -7.06 -3.42
CA MET A 135 9.22 -5.70 -3.24
C MET A 135 10.24 -4.58 -3.54
N LEU A 136 11.04 -4.77 -4.59
CA LEU A 136 11.87 -3.70 -5.11
C LEU A 136 11.12 -2.96 -6.24
N PRO A 137 10.95 -1.63 -6.15
CA PRO A 137 10.29 -0.87 -7.20
C PRO A 137 11.20 -0.72 -8.42
N VAL A 138 10.63 -0.71 -9.62
CA VAL A 138 11.35 -0.37 -10.85
C VAL A 138 11.15 1.10 -11.23
N PRO A 139 12.19 1.79 -11.73
CA PRO A 139 12.03 3.14 -12.28
C PRO A 139 11.25 3.11 -13.60
N PRO A 140 10.64 4.24 -14.02
CA PRO A 140 9.91 4.34 -15.28
C PRO A 140 10.72 3.90 -16.53
N SER A 141 12.04 4.03 -16.49
CA SER A 141 12.94 3.60 -17.57
C SER A 141 13.04 2.08 -17.73
N LEU A 142 12.77 1.31 -16.66
CA LEU A 142 12.81 -0.15 -16.64
C LEU A 142 11.40 -0.78 -16.60
N GLU A 143 10.36 0.04 -16.70
CA GLU A 143 8.95 -0.40 -16.69
C GLU A 143 8.58 -1.05 -18.04
N ILE A 144 8.03 -2.26 -17.97
CA ILE A 144 7.85 -3.16 -19.12
C ILE A 144 6.49 -3.06 -19.82
N ARG A 145 5.51 -2.29 -19.30
CA ARG A 145 4.20 -2.12 -19.95
C ARG A 145 4.08 -0.82 -20.76
N GLY A 146 4.89 0.18 -20.47
CA GLY A 146 4.76 1.55 -20.99
C GLY A 146 3.82 2.43 -20.16
N TRP A 147 3.57 2.08 -18.89
CA TRP A 147 2.60 2.75 -18.00
C TRP A 147 3.23 3.35 -16.74
N THR A 148 4.57 3.38 -16.66
CA THR A 148 5.39 4.05 -15.62
C THR A 148 5.22 3.59 -14.17
N GLU A 149 4.32 2.65 -13.89
CA GLU A 149 4.11 2.05 -12.56
C GLU A 149 5.34 1.30 -12.03
N MET A 150 5.65 1.49 -10.75
CA MET A 150 6.82 0.90 -10.10
C MET A 150 6.72 -0.62 -9.88
N TYR A 151 5.53 -1.21 -10.07
CA TYR A 151 5.28 -2.66 -10.00
C TYR A 151 4.48 -3.15 -11.23
N PRO A 152 5.14 -3.41 -12.37
CA PRO A 152 4.49 -3.75 -13.64
C PRO A 152 3.55 -4.96 -13.61
N LEU A 153 3.82 -5.91 -12.72
CA LEU A 153 3.06 -7.16 -12.61
C LEU A 153 1.97 -7.09 -11.54
N ASN A 154 1.91 -6.02 -10.77
CA ASN A 154 0.87 -5.80 -9.77
C ASN A 154 0.82 -4.31 -9.46
N GLY A 155 0.13 -3.54 -10.31
CA GLY A 155 0.02 -2.09 -10.18
C GLY A 155 -0.32 -1.65 -8.74
N PRO A 156 -1.37 -2.19 -8.11
CA PRO A 156 -1.75 -1.86 -6.73
C PRO A 156 -0.69 -2.16 -5.65
N ALA A 157 0.39 -2.89 -5.95
CA ALA A 157 1.46 -3.21 -4.99
C ALA A 157 2.24 -1.96 -4.50
N TRP A 158 2.12 -0.81 -5.18
CA TRP A 158 2.70 0.44 -4.70
C TRP A 158 2.21 0.78 -3.27
N SER A 159 0.95 0.50 -2.95
CA SER A 159 0.40 0.73 -1.61
C SER A 159 1.06 -0.17 -0.55
N LEU A 160 1.36 -1.42 -0.90
CA LEU A 160 2.08 -2.35 -0.02
C LEU A 160 3.55 -1.93 0.18
N PHE A 161 4.18 -1.33 -0.82
CA PHE A 161 5.52 -0.76 -0.68
C PHE A 161 5.56 0.35 0.38
N PHE A 162 4.62 1.30 0.32
CA PHE A 162 4.48 2.33 1.35
C PHE A 162 4.13 1.75 2.72
N GLU A 163 3.29 0.71 2.76
CA GLU A 163 3.00 -0.04 3.99
C GLU A 163 4.27 -0.67 4.60
N TYR A 164 5.18 -1.25 3.82
CA TYR A 164 6.47 -1.74 4.34
C TYR A 164 7.30 -0.62 4.95
N ILE A 165 7.38 0.54 4.29
CA ILE A 165 8.07 1.72 4.81
C ILE A 165 7.45 2.16 6.14
N ALA A 166 6.12 2.22 6.21
CA ALA A 166 5.39 2.58 7.42
C ALA A 166 5.66 1.61 8.58
N ASN A 167 5.69 0.29 8.29
CA ASN A 167 6.03 -0.74 9.27
C ASN A 167 7.45 -0.58 9.83
N ILE A 168 8.41 -0.26 8.97
CA ILE A 168 9.80 0.01 9.37
C ILE A 168 9.84 1.27 10.25
N PHE A 169 9.22 2.36 9.79
CA PHE A 169 9.23 3.64 10.50
C PHE A 169 8.52 3.54 11.86
N TYR A 170 7.42 2.78 11.93
CA TYR A 170 6.74 2.48 13.18
C TYR A 170 7.64 1.73 14.18
N ALA A 171 8.25 0.62 13.75
CA ALA A 171 9.05 -0.22 14.63
C ALA A 171 10.32 0.49 15.15
N LEU A 172 10.91 1.37 14.33
CA LEU A 172 12.13 2.08 14.69
C LEU A 172 11.86 3.36 15.50
N PHE A 173 10.85 4.13 15.11
CA PHE A 173 10.63 5.48 15.61
C PHE A 173 9.25 5.67 16.25
N LEU A 174 8.15 5.49 15.50
CA LEU A 174 6.82 5.94 15.96
C LEU A 174 6.31 5.18 17.18
N ARG A 175 6.71 3.92 17.37
CA ARG A 175 6.31 3.16 18.57
C ARG A 175 6.73 3.87 19.87
N LYS A 176 7.82 4.64 19.84
CA LYS A 176 8.35 5.38 20.99
C LYS A 176 7.84 6.83 21.07
N ALA A 177 7.14 7.31 20.04
CA ALA A 177 6.61 8.67 20.04
C ALA A 177 5.55 8.83 21.14
N SER A 178 5.49 9.98 21.80
CA SER A 178 4.38 10.28 22.72
C SER A 178 3.13 10.65 21.95
N VAL A 179 1.96 10.60 22.59
CA VAL A 179 0.68 11.06 22.02
C VAL A 179 0.78 12.51 21.53
N ARG A 180 1.52 13.38 22.24
CA ARG A 180 1.75 14.78 21.82
C ARG A 180 2.56 14.87 20.53
N VAL A 181 3.64 14.10 20.42
CA VAL A 181 4.46 14.06 19.20
C VAL A 181 3.63 13.53 18.04
N LEU A 182 2.87 12.45 18.24
CA LEU A 182 1.98 11.91 17.22
C LEU A 182 0.92 12.94 16.80
N ALA A 183 0.29 13.65 17.73
CA ALA A 183 -0.69 14.68 17.41
C ALA A 183 -0.09 15.81 16.55
N VAL A 184 1.14 16.25 16.86
CA VAL A 184 1.86 17.24 16.03
C VAL A 184 2.16 16.68 14.64
N LEU A 185 2.64 15.44 14.54
CA LEU A 185 2.91 14.79 13.24
C LEU A 185 1.62 14.61 12.42
N VAL A 186 0.50 14.28 13.07
CA VAL A 186 -0.83 14.21 12.43
C VAL A 186 -1.24 15.58 11.90
N ALA A 187 -1.07 16.65 12.68
CA ALA A 187 -1.41 18.01 12.23
C ALA A 187 -0.56 18.44 11.02
N ILE A 188 0.76 18.15 11.04
CA ILE A 188 1.67 18.47 9.93
C ILE A 188 1.30 17.68 8.67
N SER A 189 1.07 16.37 8.80
CA SER A 189 0.70 15.52 7.67
C SER A 189 -0.70 15.84 7.13
N ALA A 190 -1.64 16.25 7.99
CA ALA A 190 -2.95 16.76 7.56
C ALA A 190 -2.81 18.04 6.74
N ALA A 191 -1.97 18.98 7.17
CA ALA A 191 -1.69 20.20 6.41
C ALA A 191 -1.04 19.89 5.06
N ALA A 192 -0.10 18.93 5.00
CA ALA A 192 0.50 18.47 3.75
C ALA A 192 -0.53 17.82 2.80
N LEU A 193 -1.44 17.01 3.34
CA LEU A 193 -2.52 16.39 2.56
C LEU A 193 -3.50 17.43 2.01
N VAL A 194 -3.94 18.38 2.83
CA VAL A 194 -4.79 19.50 2.39
C VAL A 194 -4.07 20.33 1.34
N HIS A 195 -2.78 20.61 1.55
CA HIS A 195 -2.00 21.36 0.58
C HIS A 195 -1.95 20.64 -0.77
N LEU A 196 -1.69 19.33 -0.77
CA LEU A 196 -1.69 18.54 -1.99
C LEU A 196 -3.07 18.51 -2.67
N ALA A 197 -4.14 18.28 -1.90
CA ALA A 197 -5.49 18.19 -2.44
C ALA A 197 -6.01 19.52 -3.01
N VAL A 198 -5.64 20.66 -2.42
CA VAL A 198 -6.16 21.98 -2.81
C VAL A 198 -5.25 22.70 -3.79
N PHE A 199 -3.92 22.63 -3.60
CA PHE A 199 -2.94 23.37 -4.39
C PHE A 199 -2.10 22.47 -5.32
N GLY A 200 -2.31 21.16 -5.29
CA GLY A 200 -1.68 20.23 -6.23
C GLY A 200 -2.22 20.42 -7.65
N GLY A 201 -1.42 20.06 -8.65
CA GLY A 201 -1.73 20.31 -10.07
C GLY A 201 -3.03 19.67 -10.57
N HIS A 202 -3.51 18.61 -9.92
CA HIS A 202 -4.76 17.92 -10.27
C HIS A 202 -5.96 18.33 -9.41
N GLY A 203 -5.76 19.03 -8.28
CA GLY A 203 -6.83 19.30 -7.33
C GLY A 203 -7.39 18.04 -6.64
N ASP A 204 -6.61 16.97 -6.60
CA ASP A 204 -6.94 15.69 -5.98
C ASP A 204 -5.69 15.08 -5.32
N VAL A 205 -5.81 13.84 -4.85
CA VAL A 205 -4.67 13.06 -4.32
C VAL A 205 -4.46 11.77 -5.10
N ILE A 206 -4.86 11.71 -6.38
CA ILE A 206 -4.65 10.51 -7.19
C ILE A 206 -3.17 10.43 -7.59
N GLY A 207 -2.49 9.39 -7.12
CA GLY A 207 -1.05 9.20 -7.35
C GLY A 207 -0.41 8.29 -6.32
N GLY A 208 0.90 8.08 -6.46
CA GLY A 208 1.72 7.26 -5.58
C GLY A 208 2.30 6.00 -6.22
N TRP A 209 2.00 5.72 -7.49
CA TRP A 209 2.30 4.42 -8.09
C TRP A 209 3.58 4.36 -8.93
N ALA A 210 4.23 5.48 -9.24
CA ALA A 210 5.47 5.50 -10.01
C ALA A 210 6.68 5.93 -9.16
N LEU A 211 7.85 5.43 -9.55
CA LEU A 211 9.12 5.73 -8.88
C LEU A 211 9.74 7.00 -9.48
N ASP A 212 9.06 8.12 -9.29
CA ASP A 212 9.52 9.47 -9.61
C ASP A 212 9.20 10.44 -8.47
N GLY A 213 9.85 11.61 -8.46
CA GLY A 213 9.74 12.55 -7.34
C GLY A 213 8.32 13.06 -7.07
N ALA A 214 7.53 13.30 -8.12
CA ALA A 214 6.17 13.81 -7.98
C ALA A 214 5.24 12.73 -7.42
N GLN A 215 5.32 11.52 -7.98
CA GLN A 215 4.50 10.38 -7.54
C GLN A 215 4.89 9.90 -6.14
N LEU A 216 6.18 9.88 -5.80
CA LEU A 216 6.63 9.58 -4.43
C LEU A 216 6.12 10.61 -3.43
N HIS A 217 6.13 11.91 -3.77
CA HIS A 217 5.57 12.94 -2.90
C HIS A 217 4.09 12.67 -2.60
N VAL A 218 3.28 12.38 -3.63
CA VAL A 218 1.87 12.00 -3.45
C VAL A 218 1.74 10.76 -2.55
N GLY A 219 2.49 9.68 -2.87
CA GLY A 219 2.44 8.44 -2.12
C GLY A 219 2.79 8.59 -0.63
N PHE A 220 3.83 9.38 -0.31
CA PHE A 220 4.19 9.67 1.08
C PHE A 220 3.13 10.50 1.80
N VAL A 221 2.58 11.55 1.17
CA VAL A 221 1.55 12.38 1.79
C VAL A 221 0.29 11.55 2.09
N ARG A 222 -0.13 10.71 1.13
CA ARG A 222 -1.25 9.77 1.29
C ARG A 222 -1.00 8.68 2.32
N LEU A 223 0.26 8.27 2.53
CA LEU A 223 0.60 7.34 3.59
C LEU A 223 0.55 8.04 4.96
N LEU A 224 1.25 9.16 5.10
CA LEU A 224 1.60 9.76 6.39
C LEU A 224 0.38 10.15 7.21
N TYR A 225 -0.54 10.93 6.65
CA TYR A 225 -1.71 11.40 7.40
C TYR A 225 -2.58 10.26 7.92
N PRO A 226 -3.17 9.40 7.07
CA PRO A 226 -4.07 8.37 7.56
C PRO A 226 -3.36 7.38 8.48
N PHE A 227 -2.14 6.96 8.16
CA PHE A 227 -1.39 6.03 9.02
C PHE A 227 -1.12 6.62 10.41
N LEU A 228 -0.65 7.87 10.49
CA LEU A 228 -0.39 8.53 11.78
C LEU A 228 -1.68 8.79 12.55
N ALA A 229 -2.76 9.18 11.87
CA ALA A 229 -4.06 9.38 12.49
C ALA A 229 -4.62 8.07 13.08
N GLY A 230 -4.53 6.98 12.31
CA GLY A 230 -4.90 5.65 12.79
C GLY A 230 -4.07 5.21 14.00
N LEU A 231 -2.75 5.41 13.96
CA LEU A 231 -1.87 5.10 15.08
C LEU A 231 -2.20 5.92 16.32
N LEU A 232 -2.46 7.22 16.17
CA LEU A 232 -2.89 8.09 17.26
C LEU A 232 -4.23 7.63 17.86
N LEU A 233 -5.21 7.26 17.03
CA LEU A 233 -6.51 6.74 17.48
C LEU A 233 -6.40 5.43 18.27
N SER A 234 -5.35 4.65 18.05
CA SER A 234 -5.14 3.40 18.79
C SER A 234 -4.57 3.58 20.20
N ARG A 235 -4.12 4.80 20.53
CA ARG A 235 -3.42 5.17 21.78
C ARG A 235 -4.26 6.09 22.65
#